data_AF-A0A9Q1QFZ3-F1
#
_entry.id   AF-A0A9Q1QFZ3-F1
#
_cell.length_a   1.000
_cell.length_b   1.000
_cell.length_c   1.000
_cell.angle_alpha   90.00
_cell.angle_beta   90.00
_cell.angle_gamma   90.00
#
_symmetry.space_group_name_H-M   'P 1'
#
loop_
_entity.id
_entity.type
_entity.pdbx_description
1 polymer ?
#
loop_
_entity_poly.entity_id
_entity_poly.type
_entity_poly.pdbx_seq_one_letter_code
_entity_poly.pdbx_strand_id
1 'polypeptide(L)'
;MKQSARFNISLILGANSSTKEKFVLRVNEVIDKKLLRYVGKAWRNHRYQLKRDHKKLGKTKQDVKDTRPGNLARDQWIKLVNYWFSKRCEKLSNQGKEARASQEHYHTTGNESFVMKRDEFQTAETLIAERTTDNSSAKDVEDELGALSLVMDFGYLLHNVYTGSM
;
A
#
# COMPACT_ATOMS: atom_id res chain seq x y z
N MET A 1 -39.22 11.13 -15.77
CA MET A 1 -39.59 9.92 -15.00
C MET A 1 -38.46 8.91 -15.12
N LYS A 2 -37.64 8.72 -14.07
CA LYS A 2 -36.52 7.76 -14.11
C LYS A 2 -37.03 6.39 -13.65
N GLN A 3 -37.20 5.45 -14.58
CA GLN A 3 -37.50 4.06 -14.22
C GLN A 3 -36.28 3.47 -13.49
N SER A 4 -36.49 3.15 -12.21
CA SER A 4 -35.50 2.47 -11.38
C SER A 4 -35.53 0.97 -11.72
N ALA A 5 -34.53 0.50 -12.46
CA ALA A 5 -34.33 -0.91 -12.73
C ALA A 5 -33.93 -1.62 -11.43
N ARG A 6 -34.91 -2.20 -10.74
CA ARG A 6 -34.69 -3.07 -9.59
C ARG A 6 -34.16 -4.42 -10.10
N PHE A 7 -32.86 -4.68 -9.90
CA PHE A 7 -32.26 -5.98 -10.16
C PHE A 7 -32.91 -7.03 -9.25
N ASN A 8 -33.69 -7.94 -9.83
CA ASN A 8 -34.41 -8.98 -9.10
C ASN A 8 -33.54 -10.23 -8.98
N ILE A 9 -32.90 -10.39 -7.81
CA ILE A 9 -31.93 -11.46 -7.51
C ILE A 9 -32.64 -12.83 -7.33
N SER A 10 -33.98 -12.86 -7.29
CA SER A 10 -34.78 -14.06 -7.01
C SER A 10 -34.68 -15.18 -8.07
N LEU A 11 -34.18 -14.89 -9.28
CA LEU A 11 -34.04 -15.87 -10.36
C LEU A 11 -32.79 -16.76 -10.22
N ILE A 12 -31.78 -16.32 -9.45
CA ILE A 12 -30.46 -16.99 -9.38
C ILE A 12 -30.42 -18.06 -8.27
N LEU A 13 -31.27 -17.94 -7.26
CA LEU A 13 -31.33 -18.85 -6.13
C LEU A 13 -32.69 -19.55 -6.15
N GLY A 14 -32.77 -20.73 -6.75
CA GLY A 14 -33.92 -21.61 -6.64
C GLY A 14 -34.24 -21.80 -5.14
N ALA A 15 -35.26 -21.11 -4.65
CA ALA A 15 -35.47 -20.97 -3.21
C ALA A 15 -36.94 -21.15 -2.83
N ASN A 16 -37.13 -22.22 -2.07
CA ASN A 16 -38.27 -22.52 -1.21
C ASN A 16 -38.62 -21.31 -0.34
N SER A 17 -39.93 -21.01 -0.29
CA SER A 17 -40.55 -19.80 0.30
C SER A 17 -40.09 -19.46 1.72
N SER A 18 -39.86 -20.48 2.57
CA SER A 18 -39.44 -20.31 3.98
C SER A 18 -38.08 -19.59 4.15
N THR A 19 -37.19 -19.67 3.16
CA THR A 19 -35.86 -19.04 3.27
C THR A 19 -35.83 -17.57 2.86
N LYS A 20 -36.89 -17.05 2.23
CA LYS A 20 -36.92 -15.67 1.70
C LYS A 20 -37.42 -14.65 2.73
N GLU A 21 -38.35 -15.04 3.60
CA GLU A 21 -38.90 -14.15 4.64
C GLU A 21 -37.83 -13.71 5.66
N LYS A 22 -36.88 -14.60 5.98
CA LYS A 22 -35.81 -14.34 6.96
C LYS A 22 -34.73 -13.36 6.49
N PHE A 23 -34.62 -13.08 5.19
CA PHE A 23 -33.58 -12.18 4.64
C PHE A 23 -34.11 -10.83 4.14
N VAL A 24 -35.36 -10.49 4.46
CA VAL A 24 -35.87 -9.13 4.21
C VAL A 24 -35.23 -8.18 5.23
N LEU A 25 -34.08 -7.62 4.87
CA LEU A 25 -33.45 -6.57 5.66
C LEU A 25 -34.37 -5.35 5.68
N ARG A 26 -34.81 -4.92 6.86
CA ARG A 26 -35.46 -3.62 7.03
C ARG A 26 -34.44 -2.55 6.64
N VAL A 27 -34.62 -1.99 5.45
CA VAL A 27 -33.72 -0.98 4.87
C VAL A 27 -33.66 0.20 5.83
N ASN A 28 -32.49 0.43 6.40
CA ASN A 28 -32.17 1.61 7.20
C ASN A 28 -30.82 2.16 6.74
N GLU A 29 -30.60 3.46 6.93
CA GLU A 29 -29.45 4.16 6.37
C GLU A 29 -28.10 3.55 6.81
N VAL A 30 -28.06 2.99 8.02
CA VAL A 30 -26.86 2.35 8.58
C VAL A 30 -26.54 1.02 7.89
N ILE A 31 -27.57 0.21 7.60
CA ILE A 31 -27.42 -1.08 6.90
C ILE A 31 -26.97 -0.84 5.46
N ASP A 32 -27.52 0.17 4.78
CA ASP A 32 -27.15 0.50 3.39
C ASP A 32 -25.68 0.90 3.26
N LYS A 33 -25.18 1.73 4.20
CA LYS A 33 -23.76 2.11 4.24
C LYS A 33 -22.86 0.89 4.44
N LYS A 34 -23.22 -0.02 5.35
CA LYS A 34 -22.47 -1.26 5.59
C LYS A 34 -22.50 -2.18 4.37
N LEU A 35 -23.65 -2.36 3.75
CA LEU A 35 -23.81 -3.18 2.55
C LEU A 35 -22.98 -2.63 1.39
N LEU A 36 -23.05 -1.32 1.12
CA LEU A 36 -22.26 -0.67 0.08
C LEU A 36 -20.75 -0.85 0.31
N ARG A 37 -20.30 -0.78 1.57
CA ARG A 37 -18.91 -1.06 1.93
C ARG A 37 -18.51 -2.49 1.60
N TYR A 38 -19.34 -3.48 1.93
CA TYR A 38 -19.07 -4.89 1.63
C TYR A 38 -19.06 -5.17 0.13
N VAL A 39 -20.07 -4.68 -0.60
CA VAL A 39 -20.14 -4.81 -2.07
C VAL A 39 -18.94 -4.13 -2.72
N GLY A 40 -18.58 -2.93 -2.27
CA GLY A 40 -17.40 -2.22 -2.75
C GLY A 40 -16.08 -2.94 -2.46
N LYS A 41 -15.96 -3.62 -1.30
CA LYS A 41 -14.80 -4.47 -0.99
C LYS A 41 -14.75 -5.70 -1.90
N ALA A 42 -15.86 -6.42 -2.04
CA ALA A 42 -15.97 -7.59 -2.91
C ALA A 42 -15.61 -7.22 -4.36
N TRP A 43 -16.13 -6.09 -4.85
CA TRP A 43 -15.83 -5.60 -6.20
C TRP A 43 -14.36 -5.24 -6.40
N ARG A 44 -13.74 -4.54 -5.44
CA ARG A 44 -12.30 -4.21 -5.51
C ARG A 44 -11.45 -5.48 -5.53
N ASN A 45 -11.76 -6.46 -4.68
CA ASN A 45 -11.05 -7.73 -4.62
C ASN A 45 -11.20 -8.52 -5.93
N HIS A 46 -12.42 -8.59 -6.46
CA HIS A 46 -12.68 -9.25 -7.74
C HIS A 46 -11.91 -8.60 -8.90
N ARG A 47 -11.91 -7.27 -9.00
CA ARG A 47 -11.11 -6.55 -10.01
C ARG A 47 -9.61 -6.79 -9.86
N TYR A 48 -9.12 -6.91 -8.63
CA TYR A 48 -7.72 -7.20 -8.36
C TYR A 48 -7.36 -8.63 -8.82
N GLN A 49 -8.18 -9.63 -8.51
CA GLN A 49 -8.00 -11.01 -8.97
C GLN A 49 -7.94 -11.07 -10.50
N LEU A 50 -8.89 -10.43 -11.19
CA LEU A 50 -8.89 -10.34 -12.65
C LEU A 50 -7.59 -9.71 -13.20
N LYS A 51 -7.13 -8.62 -12.58
CA LYS A 51 -5.88 -7.96 -13.01
C LYS A 51 -4.68 -8.90 -12.80
N ARG A 52 -4.61 -9.60 -11.67
CA ARG A 52 -3.54 -10.54 -11.34
C ARG A 52 -3.48 -11.71 -12.34
N ASP A 53 -4.62 -12.28 -12.67
CA ASP A 53 -4.69 -13.50 -13.46
C ASP A 53 -4.48 -13.21 -14.96
N HIS A 54 -4.98 -12.06 -15.45
CA HIS A 54 -4.94 -11.71 -16.87
C HIS A 54 -3.82 -10.74 -17.26
N LYS A 55 -3.44 -9.77 -16.43
CA LYS A 55 -2.39 -8.77 -16.74
C LYS A 55 -1.00 -9.27 -16.31
N LYS A 56 -0.50 -10.32 -16.98
CA LYS A 56 0.85 -10.85 -16.81
C LYS A 56 1.89 -10.07 -17.62
N LEU A 57 3.16 -10.14 -17.23
CA LEU A 57 4.28 -9.54 -17.96
C LEU A 57 4.32 -10.10 -19.40
N GLY A 58 4.52 -9.23 -20.38
CA GLY A 58 4.58 -9.62 -21.80
C GLY A 58 3.24 -9.72 -22.55
N LYS A 59 2.10 -9.55 -21.88
CA LYS A 59 0.79 -9.54 -22.56
C LYS A 59 0.44 -8.16 -23.11
N THR A 60 0.04 -8.11 -24.38
CA THR A 60 -0.44 -6.88 -25.02
C THR A 60 -1.88 -6.60 -24.59
N LYS A 61 -2.28 -5.33 -24.68
CA LYS A 61 -3.64 -4.88 -24.37
C LYS A 61 -4.72 -5.66 -25.14
N GLN A 62 -4.47 -6.06 -26.39
CA GLN A 62 -5.42 -6.82 -27.19
C GLN A 62 -5.54 -8.27 -26.72
N ASP A 63 -4.41 -8.96 -26.48
CA ASP A 63 -4.39 -10.32 -25.94
C ASP A 63 -5.19 -10.45 -24.64
N VAL A 64 -5.10 -9.43 -23.78
CA VAL A 64 -5.87 -9.38 -22.52
C VAL A 64 -7.37 -9.18 -22.77
N LYS A 65 -7.77 -8.41 -23.78
CA LYS A 65 -9.19 -8.27 -24.16
C LYS A 65 -9.76 -9.58 -24.70
N ASP A 66 -8.96 -10.32 -25.46
CA ASP A 66 -9.36 -11.58 -26.08
C ASP A 66 -9.45 -12.72 -25.06
N THR A 67 -8.58 -12.71 -24.04
CA THR A 67 -8.62 -13.63 -22.89
C THR A 67 -9.74 -13.26 -21.89
N ARG A 68 -10.95 -12.98 -22.37
CA ARG A 68 -12.09 -12.59 -21.53
C ARG A 68 -12.62 -13.80 -20.74
N PRO A 69 -12.76 -13.71 -19.41
CA PRO A 69 -13.45 -14.75 -18.64
C PRO A 69 -14.94 -14.77 -18.97
N GLY A 70 -15.54 -15.96 -19.12
CA GLY A 70 -16.92 -16.15 -19.60
C GLY A 70 -18.00 -15.48 -18.75
N ASN A 71 -17.69 -15.20 -17.48
CA ASN A 71 -18.65 -14.69 -16.48
C ASN A 71 -18.89 -13.17 -16.59
N LEU A 72 -18.17 -12.45 -17.46
CA LEU A 72 -18.22 -10.99 -17.56
C LEU A 72 -18.75 -10.51 -18.91
N ALA A 73 -19.57 -9.47 -18.87
CA ALA A 73 -20.03 -8.78 -20.06
C ALA A 73 -18.83 -8.20 -20.85
N ARG A 74 -18.88 -8.34 -22.19
CA ARG A 74 -17.80 -7.92 -23.10
C ARG A 74 -17.40 -6.46 -22.88
N ASP A 75 -18.39 -5.57 -22.81
CA ASP A 75 -18.15 -4.13 -22.73
C ASP A 75 -17.51 -3.74 -21.40
N GLN A 76 -17.94 -4.39 -20.30
CA GLN A 76 -17.37 -4.18 -18.98
C GLN A 76 -15.90 -4.62 -18.95
N TRP A 77 -15.59 -5.77 -19.57
CA TRP A 77 -14.23 -6.26 -19.70
C TRP A 77 -13.34 -5.28 -20.50
N ILE A 78 -13.79 -4.86 -21.69
CA ILE A 78 -13.02 -3.95 -22.53
C ILE A 78 -12.75 -2.62 -21.81
N LYS A 79 -13.76 -2.03 -21.16
CA LYS A 79 -13.61 -0.80 -20.36
C LYS A 79 -12.59 -0.98 -19.23
N LEU A 80 -12.65 -2.13 -18.55
CA LEU A 80 -11.73 -2.45 -17.45
C LEU A 80 -10.28 -2.62 -17.94
N VAL A 81 -10.07 -3.34 -19.03
CA VAL A 81 -8.74 -3.53 -19.62
C VAL A 81 -8.19 -2.19 -20.12
N ASN A 82 -9.00 -1.39 -20.81
CA ASN A 82 -8.62 -0.03 -21.22
C ASN A 82 -8.17 0.83 -20.03
N TYR A 83 -8.87 0.73 -18.90
CA TYR A 83 -8.51 1.43 -17.67
C TYR A 83 -7.14 0.96 -17.12
N TRP A 84 -6.85 -0.34 -17.10
CA TRP A 84 -5.57 -0.86 -16.58
C TRP A 84 -4.33 -0.46 -17.39
N PHE A 85 -4.50 -0.24 -18.69
CA PHE A 85 -3.45 0.22 -19.61
C PHE A 85 -3.47 1.74 -19.80
N SER A 86 -4.26 2.48 -19.02
CA SER A 86 -4.20 3.94 -19.03
C SER A 86 -2.96 4.44 -18.27
N LYS A 87 -2.32 5.50 -18.79
CA LYS A 87 -1.12 6.11 -18.19
C LYS A 87 -1.34 6.51 -16.73
N ARG A 88 -2.53 7.04 -16.40
CA ARG A 88 -2.91 7.37 -15.02
C ARG A 88 -2.92 6.15 -14.11
N CYS A 89 -3.54 5.05 -14.55
CA CYS A 89 -3.63 3.84 -13.73
C CYS A 89 -2.26 3.19 -13.54
N GLU A 90 -1.42 3.21 -14.57
CA GLU A 90 -0.05 2.72 -14.49
C GLU A 90 0.80 3.52 -13.51
N LYS A 91 0.77 4.85 -13.59
CA LYS A 91 1.46 5.73 -12.64
C LYS A 91 1.07 5.42 -11.19
N LEU A 92 -0.23 5.39 -10.89
CA LEU A 92 -0.74 5.08 -9.55
C LEU A 92 -0.36 3.66 -9.10
N SER A 93 -0.34 2.71 -10.04
CA SER A 93 0.04 1.33 -9.74
C SER A 93 1.52 1.20 -9.43
N ASN A 94 2.39 1.98 -10.08
CA ASN A 94 3.84 1.97 -9.83
C ASN A 94 4.15 2.69 -8.52
N GLN A 95 3.58 3.87 -8.28
CA GLN A 95 3.68 4.57 -7.00
C GLN A 95 3.24 3.69 -5.82
N GLY A 96 2.14 2.95 -5.96
CA GLY A 96 1.68 2.02 -4.92
C GLY A 96 2.54 0.77 -4.76
N LYS A 97 3.39 0.43 -5.73
CA LYS A 97 4.41 -0.63 -5.59
C LYS A 97 5.65 -0.08 -4.89
N GLU A 98 6.13 1.08 -5.34
CA GLU A 98 7.27 1.80 -4.74
C GLU A 98 7.01 2.08 -3.26
N ALA A 99 5.85 2.63 -2.92
CA ALA A 99 5.49 2.92 -1.52
C ALA A 99 5.39 1.67 -0.63
N ARG A 100 5.02 0.51 -1.20
CA ARG A 100 5.04 -0.76 -0.46
C ARG A 100 6.44 -1.35 -0.37
N ALA A 101 7.26 -1.17 -1.39
CA ALA A 101 8.65 -1.61 -1.38
C ALA A 101 9.51 -0.78 -0.42
N SER A 102 9.21 0.51 -0.26
CA SER A 102 9.86 1.40 0.72
C SER A 102 9.32 1.24 2.14
N GLN A 103 8.30 0.40 2.35
CA GLN A 103 7.76 0.15 3.68
C GLN A 103 8.69 -0.83 4.41
N GLU A 104 9.58 -0.30 5.24
CA GLU A 104 10.55 -1.07 6.03
C GLU A 104 9.92 -1.70 7.30
N HIS A 105 9.06 -0.94 7.97
CA HIS A 105 8.39 -1.39 9.20
C HIS A 105 6.94 -1.75 8.91
N TYR A 106 6.65 -3.05 9.00
CA TYR A 106 5.29 -3.54 9.06
C TYR A 106 4.80 -3.41 10.51
N HIS A 107 3.67 -2.74 10.73
CA HIS A 107 3.03 -2.73 12.04
C HIS A 107 2.43 -4.11 12.33
N THR A 108 3.29 -5.02 12.76
CA THR A 108 2.93 -6.32 13.32
C THR A 108 3.63 -6.43 14.66
N THR A 109 3.17 -5.62 15.61
CA THR A 109 3.58 -5.74 17.01
C THR A 109 3.07 -7.05 17.63
N GLY A 110 2.27 -7.84 16.90
CA GLY A 110 1.68 -9.06 17.43
C GLY A 110 0.85 -8.75 18.67
N ASN A 111 0.98 -9.57 19.71
CA ASN A 111 0.37 -9.34 21.03
C ASN A 111 1.25 -8.48 21.95
N GLU A 112 2.36 -7.94 21.45
CA GLU A 112 3.21 -7.07 22.25
C GLU A 112 2.61 -5.65 22.25
N SER A 113 2.65 -5.00 23.41
CA SER A 113 2.16 -3.64 23.51
C SER A 113 3.18 -2.66 22.91
N PHE A 114 2.72 -1.48 22.52
CA PHE A 114 3.61 -0.41 22.04
C PHE A 114 4.67 -0.02 23.09
N VAL A 115 4.38 -0.22 24.37
CA VAL A 115 5.30 0.00 25.49
C VAL A 115 6.46 -0.98 25.40
N MET A 116 6.19 -2.28 25.24
CA MET A 116 7.24 -3.30 25.14
C MET A 116 8.15 -3.09 23.93
N LYS A 117 7.59 -2.76 22.75
CA LYS A 117 8.45 -2.41 21.61
C LYS A 117 9.31 -1.18 21.86
N ARG A 118 8.74 -0.17 22.51
CA ARG A 118 9.49 1.05 22.84
C ARG A 118 10.63 0.74 23.79
N ASP A 119 10.40 -0.08 24.81
CA ASP A 119 11.44 -0.51 25.75
C ASP A 119 12.51 -1.35 25.04
N GLU A 120 12.14 -2.25 24.13
CA GLU A 120 13.08 -3.00 23.29
C GLU A 120 13.93 -2.09 22.41
N PHE A 121 13.34 -1.09 21.75
CA PHE A 121 14.07 -0.12 20.93
C PHE A 121 15.03 0.72 21.77
N GLN A 122 14.58 1.22 22.93
CA GLN A 122 15.42 1.98 23.85
C GLN A 122 16.58 1.14 24.39
N THR A 123 16.31 -0.11 24.74
CA THR A 123 17.33 -1.05 25.23
C THR A 123 18.34 -1.36 24.11
N ALA A 124 17.88 -1.56 22.87
CA ALA A 124 18.76 -1.75 21.73
C ALA A 124 19.64 -0.52 21.46
N GLU A 125 19.09 0.70 21.56
CA GLU A 125 19.84 1.94 21.41
C GLU A 125 20.92 2.08 22.50
N THR A 126 20.60 1.78 23.77
CA THR A 126 21.59 1.83 24.85
C THR A 126 22.68 0.77 24.69
N LEU A 127 22.33 -0.44 24.24
CA LEU A 127 23.30 -1.52 23.99
C LEU A 127 24.20 -1.21 22.80
N ILE A 128 23.69 -0.54 21.76
CA ILE A 128 24.50 -0.07 20.63
C ILE A 128 25.45 1.03 21.10
N ALA A 129 24.98 1.97 21.91
CA ALA A 129 25.81 3.02 22.50
C ALA A 129 26.93 2.44 23.37
N GLU A 130 26.63 1.47 24.23
CA GLU A 130 27.60 0.77 25.06
C GLU A 130 28.64 -0.01 24.23
N ARG A 131 28.20 -0.65 23.13
CA ARG A 131 29.11 -1.33 22.19
C ARG A 131 30.04 -0.37 21.44
N THR A 132 29.62 0.88 21.24
CA THR A 132 30.47 1.93 20.67
C THR A 132 31.45 2.52 21.68
N THR A 133 31.11 2.52 22.98
CA THR A 133 32.03 2.96 24.04
C THR A 133 33.09 1.92 24.37
N ASP A 134 32.76 0.63 24.29
CA ASP A 134 33.72 -0.46 24.61
C ASP A 134 34.73 -0.74 23.48
N ASN A 135 34.39 -0.40 22.23
CA ASN A 135 35.35 -0.40 21.12
C ASN A 135 36.25 0.86 21.10
N SER A 136 36.17 1.72 22.13
CA SER A 136 36.97 2.95 22.27
C SER A 136 38.02 2.88 23.40
N SER A 137 38.52 1.69 23.73
CA SER A 137 39.72 1.53 24.55
C SER A 137 40.50 0.31 24.02
N ALA A 138 41.68 0.42 23.41
CA ALA A 138 42.72 1.43 23.57
C ALA A 138 43.61 1.51 22.32
N LYS A 139 44.12 2.74 22.10
CA LYS A 139 45.11 3.21 21.11
C LYS A 139 44.50 3.59 19.76
N ASP A 140 44.70 4.86 19.38
CA ASP A 140 44.46 5.52 18.08
C ASP A 140 43.56 6.78 18.14
N VAL A 141 43.10 7.23 19.33
CA VAL A 141 42.17 8.36 19.47
C VAL A 141 42.84 9.75 19.63
N GLU A 142 44.17 9.83 19.77
CA GLU A 142 44.85 11.14 19.93
C GLU A 142 45.32 11.79 18.62
N ASP A 143 45.36 11.06 17.48
CA ASP A 143 45.81 11.62 16.19
C ASP A 143 44.65 12.17 15.32
N GLU A 144 43.40 11.79 15.60
CA GLU A 144 42.21 12.15 14.78
C GLU A 144 41.55 13.47 15.20
N LEU A 145 41.78 13.94 16.44
CA LEU A 145 41.28 15.26 16.90
C LEU A 145 42.02 16.44 16.22
N GLY A 146 43.25 16.22 15.75
CA GLY A 146 43.99 17.18 14.93
C GLY A 146 43.49 17.26 13.49
N ALA A 147 43.08 16.12 12.92
CA ALA A 147 42.55 16.06 11.55
C ALA A 147 41.15 16.69 11.43
N LEU A 148 40.28 16.49 12.42
CA LEU A 148 38.95 17.11 12.44
C LEU A 148 38.99 18.62 12.66
N SER A 149 39.97 19.16 13.41
CA SER A 149 40.20 20.61 13.51
C SER A 149 40.57 21.20 12.14
N LEU A 150 41.49 20.56 11.40
CA LEU A 150 41.90 21.04 10.08
C LEU A 150 40.78 20.92 9.02
N VAL A 151 39.99 19.84 9.06
CA VAL A 151 38.85 19.62 8.16
C VAL A 151 37.69 20.59 8.46
N MET A 152 37.46 20.92 9.74
CA MET A 152 36.49 21.95 10.14
C MET A 152 36.97 23.35 9.71
N ASP A 153 38.25 23.69 9.85
CA ASP A 153 38.82 24.97 9.41
C ASP A 153 38.80 25.15 7.88
N PHE A 154 39.01 24.08 7.10
CA PHE A 154 38.84 24.11 5.64
C PHE A 154 37.37 24.23 5.20
N GLY A 155 36.43 23.67 5.97
CA GLY A 155 34.99 23.76 5.71
C GLY A 155 34.42 25.17 5.87
N TYR A 156 34.92 25.95 6.84
CA TYR A 156 34.53 27.35 7.03
C TYR A 156 35.03 28.28 5.92
N LEU A 157 36.17 27.97 5.28
CA LEU A 157 36.70 28.72 4.13
C LEU A 157 35.90 28.49 2.84
N LEU A 158 35.37 27.28 2.62
CA LEU A 158 34.57 26.97 1.43
C LEU A 158 33.16 27.57 1.46
N HIS A 159 32.55 27.75 2.64
CA HIS A 159 31.23 28.34 2.76
C HIS A 159 31.22 29.86 2.45
N ASN A 160 32.29 30.58 2.79
CA ASN A 160 32.43 32.02 2.50
C ASN A 160 32.73 32.34 1.03
N VAL A 161 33.24 31.37 0.26
CA VAL A 161 33.47 31.54 -1.19
C VAL A 161 32.23 31.20 -2.01
N TYR A 162 31.31 30.37 -1.50
CA TYR A 162 30.13 29.90 -2.25
C TYR A 162 28.81 30.60 -1.92
N THR A 163 28.71 31.32 -0.80
CA THR A 163 27.59 32.23 -0.52
C THR A 163 28.10 33.67 -0.48
N GLY A 164 28.10 34.31 -1.66
CA GLY A 164 28.44 35.72 -1.80
C GLY A 164 27.62 36.59 -0.86
N SER A 165 28.31 37.21 0.09
CA SER A 165 27.84 38.38 0.83
C SER A 165 28.84 39.51 0.61
N MET A 166 28.77 40.10 -0.58
CA MET A 166 28.80 41.56 -0.75
C MET A 166 27.44 41.97 -1.31
#